data_AF-A0ABD3RR31-F1
#
_entry.id   AF-A0ABD3RR31-F1
#
_cell.length_a   1.000
_cell.length_b   1.000
_cell.length_c   1.000
_cell.angle_alpha   90.00
_cell.angle_beta   90.00
_cell.angle_gamma   90.00
#
_symmetry.space_group_name_H-M   'P 1'
#
loop_
_entity.id
_entity.type
_entity.pdbx_description
1 polymer ?
#
loop_
_entity_poly.entity_id
_entity_poly.type
_entity_poly.pdbx_seq_one_letter_code
_entity_poly.pdbx_strand_id
1 'polypeptide(L)'
;MTPSIRALSSTSSFSADVGKEERDVGGISRIYLVRHGDRFDYADPSWSDRAKRHGTLVTDPPLSSLGHRQAMETAEYLREGITKKRRRRGCHPVIATAYPTSVAFGNIGEEGTSLMPLFIEDGLSECTPPEWNRCHRHMSDMRTSHPWIRNTNRYCEYVRRPRRGKPMSGGGGGGGGGGVVVCRRTGIPCESFPGDYIRRMERFAAVLEGTYVGKTIILFSHAASVALVAALTRCSLRGMKFAPCGIYELARRVDDDGPWTLISGGGCNSTHVTVNSHTTRPWGFAEGDFDNDEDEEDDGMDMDYFRRT
;
A
#
# COMPACT_ATOMS: atom_id res chain seq x y z
N MET A 1 27.26 10.62 69.93
CA MET A 1 26.84 11.31 68.69
C MET A 1 25.88 10.40 67.96
N THR A 2 24.60 10.72 68.04
CA THR A 2 23.45 9.92 67.60
C THR A 2 22.96 10.39 66.21
N PRO A 3 22.36 9.51 65.39
CA PRO A 3 21.91 9.86 64.06
C PRO A 3 20.55 10.57 64.09
N SER A 4 20.41 11.63 63.29
CA SER A 4 19.17 12.38 63.11
C SER A 4 18.36 11.78 61.96
N ILE A 5 17.20 11.20 62.28
CA ILE A 5 16.21 10.68 61.34
C ILE A 5 15.18 11.79 61.08
N ARG A 6 15.09 12.28 59.85
CA ARG A 6 14.01 13.18 59.41
C ARG A 6 12.78 12.36 59.02
N ALA A 7 11.66 12.65 59.68
CA ALA A 7 10.34 12.17 59.29
C ALA A 7 9.85 12.92 58.04
N LEU A 8 9.38 12.17 57.03
CA LEU A 8 8.60 12.69 55.91
C LEU A 8 7.14 12.29 56.15
N SER A 9 6.30 13.27 56.45
CA SER A 9 4.85 13.16 56.42
C SER A 9 4.37 13.67 55.06
N SER A 10 3.76 12.78 54.28
CA SER A 10 3.13 13.11 52.99
C SER A 10 1.83 12.32 52.90
N THR A 11 0.75 12.89 53.42
CA THR A 11 -0.61 12.42 53.18
C THR A 11 -1.00 12.74 51.75
N SER A 12 -1.05 11.71 50.89
CA SER A 12 -1.68 11.81 49.57
C SER A 12 -3.16 11.44 49.71
N SER A 13 -4.03 12.42 49.50
CA SER A 13 -5.46 12.22 49.35
C SER A 13 -5.73 11.71 47.94
N PHE A 14 -6.04 10.42 47.81
CA PHE A 14 -6.59 9.85 46.60
C PHE A 14 -8.04 10.33 46.44
N SER A 15 -8.26 11.39 45.66
CA SER A 15 -9.59 11.67 45.08
C SER A 15 -9.81 10.68 43.95
N ALA A 16 -10.73 9.74 44.16
CA ALA A 16 -11.27 8.89 43.11
C ALA A 16 -12.15 9.76 42.21
N ASP A 17 -11.51 10.42 41.25
CA ASP A 17 -12.21 11.11 40.17
C ASP A 17 -12.78 10.03 39.24
N VAL A 18 -14.07 9.76 39.38
CA VAL A 18 -14.84 8.88 38.51
C VAL A 18 -14.97 9.61 37.17
N GLY A 19 -13.92 9.49 36.36
CA GLY A 19 -13.86 10.03 35.01
C GLY A 19 -15.06 9.52 34.22
N LYS A 20 -15.93 10.44 33.81
CA LYS A 20 -16.84 10.21 32.70
C LYS A 20 -15.96 9.81 31.51
N GLU A 21 -15.93 8.51 31.19
CA GLU A 21 -15.53 8.04 29.87
C GLU A 21 -16.52 8.66 28.89
N GLU A 22 -16.19 9.87 28.45
CA GLU A 22 -16.75 10.48 27.27
C GLU A 22 -16.46 9.50 26.15
N ARG A 23 -17.48 8.70 25.82
CA ARG A 23 -17.37 7.73 24.73
C ARG A 23 -17.00 8.56 23.51
N ASP A 24 -15.79 8.37 23.03
CA ASP A 24 -15.27 8.93 21.80
C ASP A 24 -16.17 8.41 20.66
N VAL A 25 -17.29 9.10 20.43
CA VAL A 25 -18.35 8.68 19.47
C VAL A 25 -17.82 8.78 18.03
N GLY A 26 -16.75 9.54 17.81
CA GLY A 26 -16.01 9.59 16.56
C GLY A 26 -14.98 8.47 16.49
N GLY A 27 -15.33 7.34 15.85
CA GLY A 27 -14.35 6.30 15.52
C GLY A 27 -13.16 6.87 14.72
N ILE A 28 -12.04 6.15 14.69
CA ILE A 28 -10.89 6.50 13.85
C ILE A 28 -10.65 5.37 12.86
N SER A 29 -10.63 5.72 11.57
CA SER A 29 -10.16 4.85 10.49
C SER A 29 -8.63 4.87 10.45
N ARG A 30 -7.99 3.72 10.19
CA ARG A 30 -6.53 3.62 10.06
C ARG A 30 -6.13 2.80 8.84
N ILE A 31 -5.10 3.25 8.16
CA ILE A 31 -4.48 2.53 7.05
C ILE A 31 -3.01 2.32 7.38
N TYR A 32 -2.56 1.07 7.29
CA TYR A 32 -1.16 0.70 7.30
C TYR A 32 -0.78 0.27 5.88
N LEU A 33 -0.04 1.10 5.14
CA LEU A 33 0.48 0.72 3.83
C LEU A 33 1.92 0.23 4.01
N VAL A 34 2.18 -1.00 3.58
CA VAL A 34 3.44 -1.72 3.79
C VAL A 34 4.05 -2.12 2.45
N ARG A 35 5.32 -1.82 2.24
CA ARG A 35 6.06 -2.28 1.06
C ARG A 35 6.57 -3.69 1.28
N HIS A 36 6.65 -4.50 0.23
CA HIS A 36 7.35 -5.78 0.28
C HIS A 36 8.83 -5.63 0.77
N GLY A 37 9.40 -6.73 1.26
CA GLY A 37 10.81 -6.79 1.69
C GLY A 37 11.80 -6.92 0.54
N ASP A 38 13.03 -7.29 0.86
CA ASP A 38 14.10 -7.54 -0.11
C ASP A 38 13.73 -8.60 -1.15
N ARG A 39 13.95 -8.26 -2.44
CA ARG A 39 13.61 -9.12 -3.58
C ARG A 39 14.75 -10.05 -3.93
N PHE A 40 14.40 -11.25 -4.38
CA PHE A 40 15.38 -12.28 -4.71
C PHE A 40 16.21 -11.96 -5.96
N ASP A 41 15.67 -11.22 -6.92
CA ASP A 41 16.40 -10.84 -8.15
C ASP A 41 17.61 -9.96 -7.90
N TYR A 42 17.61 -9.20 -6.80
CA TYR A 42 18.79 -8.44 -6.40
C TYR A 42 19.87 -9.27 -5.70
N ALA A 43 19.46 -10.36 -5.04
CA ALA A 43 20.39 -11.32 -4.44
C ALA A 43 20.98 -12.27 -5.48
N ASP A 44 20.25 -12.54 -6.56
CA ASP A 44 20.65 -13.44 -7.62
C ASP A 44 20.42 -12.83 -9.02
N PRO A 45 21.47 -12.26 -9.64
CA PRO A 45 21.39 -11.68 -10.98
C PRO A 45 20.91 -12.64 -12.07
N SER A 46 21.06 -13.96 -11.86
CA SER A 46 20.61 -14.98 -12.82
C SER A 46 19.11 -15.31 -12.71
N TRP A 47 18.39 -14.70 -11.77
CA TRP A 47 16.94 -14.83 -11.63
C TRP A 47 16.22 -14.60 -12.96
N SER A 48 16.55 -13.51 -13.65
CA SER A 48 15.84 -13.11 -14.86
C SER A 48 15.93 -14.18 -15.97
N ASP A 49 17.08 -14.81 -16.12
CA ASP A 49 17.29 -15.87 -17.11
C ASP A 49 16.61 -17.18 -16.73
N ARG A 50 16.61 -17.54 -15.44
CA ARG A 50 15.82 -18.68 -14.95
C ARG A 50 14.34 -18.44 -15.15
N ALA A 51 13.84 -17.25 -14.81
CA ALA A 51 12.45 -16.89 -14.97
C ALA A 51 12.01 -17.01 -16.44
N LYS A 52 12.81 -16.48 -17.37
CA LYS A 52 12.57 -16.65 -18.82
C LYS A 52 12.55 -18.13 -19.22
N ARG A 53 13.55 -18.92 -18.80
CA ARG A 53 13.65 -20.35 -19.14
C ARG A 53 12.48 -21.19 -18.65
N HIS A 54 11.93 -20.87 -17.48
CA HIS A 54 10.78 -21.55 -16.89
C HIS A 54 9.43 -20.94 -17.29
N GLY A 55 9.42 -19.91 -18.15
CA GLY A 55 8.21 -19.25 -18.60
C GLY A 55 7.50 -18.43 -17.51
N THR A 56 8.20 -18.09 -16.41
CA THR A 56 7.65 -17.26 -15.33
C THR A 56 7.79 -15.77 -15.63
N LEU A 57 7.16 -14.94 -14.80
CA LEU A 57 7.26 -13.49 -14.84
C LEU A 57 8.64 -13.05 -14.32
N VAL A 58 9.46 -12.45 -15.18
CA VAL A 58 10.79 -11.91 -14.80
C VAL A 58 10.65 -10.78 -13.78
N THR A 59 9.56 -10.04 -13.89
CA THR A 59 9.25 -8.79 -13.19
C THR A 59 8.65 -9.01 -11.81
N ASP A 60 8.32 -10.26 -11.49
CA ASP A 60 7.68 -10.73 -10.26
C ASP A 60 8.62 -11.74 -9.57
N PRO A 61 9.77 -11.27 -9.04
CA PRO A 61 10.64 -12.13 -8.25
C PRO A 61 10.03 -12.42 -6.88
N PRO A 62 10.32 -13.59 -6.30
CA PRO A 62 9.97 -13.86 -4.92
C PRO A 62 10.78 -12.98 -3.96
N LEU A 63 10.42 -13.00 -2.66
CA LEU A 63 11.27 -12.44 -1.62
C LEU A 63 12.56 -13.27 -1.49
N SER A 64 13.66 -12.60 -1.15
CA SER A 64 14.87 -13.29 -0.71
C SER A 64 14.67 -13.87 0.71
N SER A 65 15.61 -14.70 1.18
CA SER A 65 15.60 -15.16 2.58
C SER A 65 15.65 -13.99 3.58
N LEU A 66 16.36 -12.91 3.22
CA LEU A 66 16.36 -11.67 4.00
C LEU A 66 14.98 -10.99 3.93
N GLY A 67 14.38 -10.88 2.74
CA GLY A 67 13.05 -10.28 2.57
C GLY A 67 11.97 -10.98 3.38
N HIS A 68 12.01 -12.32 3.47
CA HIS A 68 11.14 -13.09 4.36
C HIS A 68 11.35 -12.75 5.84
N ARG A 69 12.61 -12.59 6.29
CA ARG A 69 12.90 -12.17 7.67
C ARG A 69 12.35 -10.78 7.96
N GLN A 70 12.61 -9.81 7.08
CA GLN A 70 12.10 -8.45 7.20
C GLN A 70 10.57 -8.43 7.28
N ALA A 71 9.89 -9.24 6.47
CA ALA A 71 8.43 -9.37 6.49
C ALA A 71 7.93 -9.91 7.83
N MET A 72 8.58 -10.92 8.42
CA MET A 72 8.22 -11.45 9.74
C MET A 72 8.41 -10.40 10.85
N GLU A 73 9.52 -9.67 10.86
CA GLU A 73 9.78 -8.60 11.84
C GLU A 73 8.74 -7.47 11.74
N THR A 74 8.37 -7.11 10.51
CA THR A 74 7.33 -6.12 10.23
C THR A 74 5.94 -6.59 10.66
N ALA A 75 5.62 -7.86 10.42
CA ALA A 75 4.37 -8.48 10.88
C ALA A 75 4.27 -8.43 12.41
N GLU A 76 5.35 -8.76 13.10
CA GLU A 76 5.42 -8.72 14.57
C GLU A 76 5.21 -7.30 15.11
N TYR A 77 5.88 -6.32 14.52
CA TYR A 77 5.72 -4.91 14.86
C TYR A 77 4.27 -4.42 14.67
N LEU A 78 3.64 -4.76 13.54
CA LEU A 78 2.24 -4.42 13.27
C LEU A 78 1.30 -5.10 14.26
N ARG A 79 1.53 -6.38 14.57
CA ARG A 79 0.74 -7.15 15.54
C ARG A 79 0.76 -6.46 16.89
N GLU A 80 1.93 -6.12 17.42
CA GLU A 80 2.05 -5.42 18.68
C GLU A 80 1.35 -4.05 18.67
N GLY A 81 1.59 -3.25 17.63
CA GLY A 81 1.02 -1.90 17.50
C GLY A 81 -0.50 -1.91 17.39
N ILE A 82 -1.05 -2.85 16.62
CA ILE A 82 -2.49 -3.02 16.40
C ILE A 82 -3.16 -3.60 17.66
N THR A 83 -2.60 -4.63 18.29
CA THR A 83 -3.19 -5.24 19.51
C THR A 83 -3.26 -4.23 20.65
N LYS A 84 -2.21 -3.42 20.86
CA LYS A 84 -2.21 -2.33 21.86
C LYS A 84 -3.36 -1.33 21.62
N LYS A 85 -3.72 -1.08 20.36
CA LYS A 85 -4.83 -0.18 19.98
C LYS A 85 -6.21 -0.87 20.01
N ARG A 86 -6.30 -2.18 19.71
CA ARG A 86 -7.58 -2.95 19.64
C ARG A 86 -8.30 -3.07 20.97
N ARG A 87 -7.56 -3.23 22.08
CA ARG A 87 -8.14 -3.31 23.43
C ARG A 87 -9.07 -2.16 23.78
N ARG A 88 -8.99 -1.04 23.06
CA ARG A 88 -9.82 0.14 23.31
C ARG A 88 -11.09 0.23 22.46
N ARG A 89 -11.21 -0.49 21.32
CA ARG A 89 -12.16 -0.06 20.25
C ARG A 89 -12.88 -1.16 19.45
N GLY A 90 -12.72 -2.45 19.74
CA GLY A 90 -13.51 -3.51 19.10
C GLY A 90 -13.37 -3.65 17.57
N CYS A 91 -12.40 -2.97 16.94
CA CYS A 91 -12.20 -3.02 15.49
C CYS A 91 -11.43 -4.28 15.10
N HIS A 92 -11.93 -5.01 14.09
CA HIS A 92 -11.23 -6.14 13.47
C HIS A 92 -10.45 -5.63 12.24
N PRO A 93 -9.13 -5.84 12.20
CA PRO A 93 -8.35 -5.38 11.07
C PRO A 93 -8.56 -6.27 9.83
N VAL A 94 -8.46 -5.68 8.64
CA VAL A 94 -8.58 -6.38 7.35
C VAL A 94 -7.27 -6.27 6.59
N ILE A 95 -6.81 -7.36 5.97
CA ILE A 95 -5.59 -7.35 5.14
C ILE A 95 -5.99 -7.38 3.67
N ALA A 96 -5.46 -6.44 2.89
CA ALA A 96 -5.48 -6.49 1.43
C ALA A 96 -4.06 -6.47 0.88
N THR A 97 -3.80 -7.19 -0.20
CA THR A 97 -2.48 -7.33 -0.80
C THR A 97 -2.55 -7.39 -2.31
N ALA A 98 -1.54 -6.85 -2.99
CA ALA A 98 -1.36 -7.10 -4.42
C ALA A 98 -0.61 -8.40 -4.75
N TYR A 99 0.11 -9.00 -3.81
CA TYR A 99 1.21 -9.93 -4.13
C TYR A 99 1.32 -11.14 -3.20
N PRO A 100 1.82 -12.29 -3.68
CA PRO A 100 2.04 -13.47 -2.85
C PRO A 100 3.22 -13.27 -1.88
N THR A 101 4.09 -12.31 -2.12
CA THR A 101 5.15 -11.92 -1.18
C THR A 101 4.57 -11.39 0.14
N SER A 102 3.31 -10.97 0.18
CA SER A 102 2.63 -10.61 1.41
C SER A 102 2.10 -11.81 2.20
N VAL A 103 2.15 -13.03 1.67
CA VAL A 103 1.65 -14.23 2.38
C VAL A 103 2.40 -14.45 3.68
N ALA A 104 3.66 -13.99 3.77
CA ALA A 104 4.43 -13.98 5.02
C ALA A 104 3.72 -13.23 6.17
N PHE A 105 2.82 -12.29 5.84
CA PHE A 105 2.01 -11.53 6.81
C PHE A 105 0.66 -12.18 7.14
N GLY A 106 0.30 -13.28 6.47
CA GLY A 106 -0.95 -14.02 6.74
C GLY A 106 -1.04 -14.58 8.17
N ASN A 107 0.09 -14.66 8.87
CA ASN A 107 0.20 -15.16 10.24
C ASN A 107 0.12 -14.07 11.32
N ILE A 108 -0.34 -12.85 11.02
CA ILE A 108 -0.49 -11.78 12.03
C ILE A 108 -1.53 -12.11 13.13
N GLY A 109 -2.31 -13.19 12.99
CA GLY A 109 -3.21 -13.66 14.05
C GLY A 109 -2.47 -14.12 15.32
N GLU A 110 -2.99 -13.80 16.50
CA GLU A 110 -2.59 -14.48 17.74
C GLU A 110 -3.07 -15.93 17.71
N GLU A 111 -2.31 -16.85 18.33
CA GLU A 111 -2.78 -18.21 18.61
C GLU A 111 -4.15 -18.15 19.29
N GLY A 112 -5.17 -18.72 18.65
CA GLY A 112 -6.55 -18.72 19.14
C GLY A 112 -7.42 -17.54 18.69
N THR A 113 -6.87 -16.54 17.99
CA THR A 113 -7.68 -15.52 17.32
C THR A 113 -8.00 -15.93 15.88
N SER A 114 -9.22 -15.62 15.44
CA SER A 114 -9.64 -15.85 14.05
C SER A 114 -8.64 -15.17 13.10
N LEU A 115 -8.05 -15.96 12.19
CA LEU A 115 -7.14 -15.48 11.15
C LEU A 115 -7.72 -14.23 10.49
N MET A 116 -6.90 -13.18 10.40
CA MET A 116 -7.31 -11.96 9.71
C MET A 116 -7.62 -12.31 8.24
N PRO A 117 -8.77 -11.88 7.70
CA PRO A 117 -9.08 -12.19 6.32
C PRO A 117 -8.08 -11.48 5.39
N LEU A 118 -7.47 -12.27 4.49
CA LEU A 118 -6.56 -11.80 3.46
C LEU A 118 -7.29 -11.71 2.12
N PHE A 119 -7.25 -10.52 1.53
CA PHE A 119 -7.84 -10.23 0.23
C PHE A 119 -6.77 -9.88 -0.79
N ILE A 120 -6.91 -10.38 -2.02
CA ILE A 120 -6.07 -9.90 -3.14
C ILE A 120 -6.74 -8.67 -3.77
N GLU A 121 -5.96 -7.61 -3.95
CA GLU A 121 -6.38 -6.32 -4.47
C GLU A 121 -5.46 -5.87 -5.62
N ASP A 122 -5.93 -6.06 -6.85
CA ASP A 122 -5.20 -5.72 -8.08
C ASP A 122 -4.93 -4.21 -8.17
N GLY A 123 -5.76 -3.37 -7.55
CA GLY A 123 -5.55 -1.93 -7.47
C GLY A 123 -4.19 -1.53 -6.87
N LEU A 124 -3.63 -2.38 -6.00
CA LEU A 124 -2.34 -2.18 -5.34
C LEU A 124 -1.14 -2.76 -6.09
N SER A 125 -1.33 -3.35 -7.28
CA SER A 125 -0.25 -3.95 -8.07
C SER A 125 0.81 -2.93 -8.50
N GLU A 126 2.05 -3.41 -8.67
CA GLU A 126 3.18 -2.65 -9.20
C GLU A 126 2.81 -1.88 -10.47
N CYS A 127 3.45 -0.74 -10.70
CA CYS A 127 3.40 -0.13 -12.03
C CYS A 127 4.28 -0.94 -12.98
N THR A 128 3.66 -1.68 -13.89
CA THR A 128 4.39 -2.39 -14.93
C THR A 128 4.31 -1.60 -16.24
N PRO A 129 5.44 -1.25 -16.86
CA PRO A 129 5.45 -0.64 -18.18
C PRO A 129 4.68 -1.47 -19.21
N PRO A 130 4.20 -0.86 -20.30
CA PRO A 130 3.42 -1.54 -21.33
C PRO A 130 4.02 -2.84 -21.86
N GLU A 131 5.33 -2.88 -22.03
CA GLU A 131 6.08 -4.05 -22.46
C GLU A 131 6.06 -5.23 -21.46
N TRP A 132 5.67 -5.01 -20.20
CA TRP A 132 5.82 -5.97 -19.08
C TRP A 132 4.50 -6.65 -18.68
N ASN A 133 3.38 -6.30 -19.31
CA ASN A 133 2.03 -6.81 -19.00
C ASN A 133 1.83 -8.32 -19.32
N ARG A 134 2.32 -9.19 -18.43
CA ARG A 134 2.02 -10.64 -18.38
C ARG A 134 1.14 -11.04 -17.18
N CYS A 135 0.58 -10.08 -16.43
CA CYS A 135 0.06 -10.26 -15.07
C CYS A 135 -1.16 -11.19 -14.90
N HIS A 136 -1.97 -11.48 -15.93
CA HIS A 136 -3.24 -12.18 -15.69
C HIS A 136 -3.16 -13.70 -15.42
N ARG A 137 -2.02 -14.37 -15.64
CA ARG A 137 -1.91 -15.81 -15.29
C ARG A 137 -1.75 -16.08 -13.79
N HIS A 138 -1.40 -15.08 -13.00
CA HIS A 138 -0.87 -15.33 -11.66
C HIS A 138 -1.95 -15.63 -10.60
N MET A 139 -3.18 -15.11 -10.78
CA MET A 139 -4.24 -15.25 -9.77
C MET A 139 -4.82 -16.66 -9.64
N SER A 140 -4.86 -17.47 -10.71
CA SER A 140 -5.32 -18.86 -10.63
C SER A 140 -4.36 -19.73 -9.82
N ASP A 141 -3.07 -19.45 -9.95
CA ASP A 141 -2.00 -20.25 -9.34
C ASP A 141 -1.89 -19.97 -7.82
N MET A 142 -2.13 -18.72 -7.40
CA MET A 142 -2.19 -18.36 -5.97
C MET A 142 -3.30 -19.08 -5.21
N ARG A 143 -4.49 -19.23 -5.80
CA ARG A 143 -5.60 -19.93 -5.13
C ARG A 143 -5.29 -21.40 -4.89
N THR A 144 -4.54 -22.00 -5.81
CA THR A 144 -4.13 -23.41 -5.71
C THR A 144 -3.11 -23.60 -4.59
N SER A 145 -2.19 -22.64 -4.40
CA SER A 145 -1.17 -22.70 -3.34
C SER A 145 -1.69 -22.23 -1.97
N HIS A 146 -2.69 -21.35 -1.92
CA HIS A 146 -3.19 -20.72 -0.69
C HIS A 146 -4.72 -20.61 -0.68
N PRO A 147 -5.45 -21.71 -0.44
CA PRO A 147 -6.91 -21.76 -0.58
C PRO A 147 -7.70 -20.88 0.41
N TRP A 148 -7.06 -20.40 1.48
CA TRP A 148 -7.67 -19.45 2.43
C TRP A 148 -7.74 -18.02 1.91
N ILE A 149 -7.04 -17.68 0.82
CA ILE A 149 -7.05 -16.32 0.26
C ILE A 149 -8.38 -16.07 -0.44
N ARG A 150 -9.10 -15.03 -0.02
CA ARG A 150 -10.36 -14.62 -0.65
C ARG A 150 -10.06 -13.61 -1.75
N ASN A 151 -10.67 -13.77 -2.92
CA ASN A 151 -10.57 -12.79 -3.99
C ASN A 151 -11.75 -11.81 -3.91
N THR A 152 -11.46 -10.55 -3.66
CA THR A 152 -12.42 -9.46 -3.84
C THR A 152 -12.39 -9.04 -5.29
N ASN A 153 -13.03 -9.82 -6.16
CA ASN A 153 -13.05 -9.58 -7.61
C ASN A 153 -13.85 -8.32 -8.01
N ARG A 154 -14.12 -7.42 -7.06
CA ARG A 154 -14.83 -6.15 -7.25
C ARG A 154 -13.98 -5.14 -8.02
N TYR A 155 -12.66 -5.32 -8.11
CA TYR A 155 -11.75 -4.30 -8.64
C TYR A 155 -11.32 -4.43 -10.11
N CYS A 156 -11.59 -5.56 -10.78
CA CYS A 156 -11.42 -5.66 -12.24
C CYS A 156 -12.24 -4.61 -13.03
N GLU A 157 -13.15 -3.87 -12.37
CA GLU A 157 -13.93 -2.78 -12.97
C GLU A 157 -13.19 -1.44 -13.08
N TYR A 158 -12.18 -1.13 -12.25
CA TYR A 158 -11.53 0.21 -12.25
C TYR A 158 -10.51 0.41 -13.39
N VAL A 159 -9.93 -0.70 -13.87
CA VAL A 159 -9.07 -0.75 -15.07
C VAL A 159 -9.91 -0.89 -16.34
N ARG A 160 -11.20 -1.27 -16.21
CA ARG A 160 -12.09 -1.35 -17.37
C ARG A 160 -12.56 0.06 -17.74
N ARG A 161 -12.16 0.46 -18.95
CA ARG A 161 -12.60 1.58 -19.80
C ARG A 161 -13.66 2.52 -19.17
N PRO A 162 -13.50 3.86 -19.30
CA PRO A 162 -14.68 4.72 -19.41
C PRO A 162 -15.63 4.09 -20.42
N ARG A 163 -16.88 3.83 -20.04
CA ARG A 163 -17.90 3.23 -20.92
C ARG A 163 -17.78 3.91 -22.28
N ARG A 164 -17.50 3.14 -23.35
CA ARG A 164 -17.44 3.64 -24.73
C ARG A 164 -18.63 4.57 -24.93
N GLY A 165 -18.37 5.88 -24.98
CA GLY A 165 -19.29 6.80 -25.61
C GLY A 165 -19.59 6.24 -27.00
N LYS A 166 -20.85 6.32 -27.42
CA LYS A 166 -21.30 5.88 -28.75
C LYS A 166 -20.26 6.29 -29.80
N PRO A 167 -19.88 5.41 -30.75
CA PRO A 167 -19.04 5.81 -31.87
C PRO A 167 -19.75 6.98 -32.57
N MET A 168 -19.13 8.16 -32.55
CA MET A 168 -19.54 9.24 -33.43
C MET A 168 -19.17 8.79 -34.85
N SER A 169 -20.18 8.28 -35.55
CA SER A 169 -20.11 7.99 -36.96
C SER A 169 -20.05 9.32 -37.72
N GLY A 170 -18.89 9.63 -38.28
CA GLY A 170 -18.78 10.61 -39.37
C GLY A 170 -17.69 11.65 -39.17
N GLY A 171 -16.69 11.61 -40.05
CA GLY A 171 -15.74 12.70 -40.23
C GLY A 171 -14.31 12.21 -40.41
N GLY A 172 -13.95 11.87 -41.65
CA GLY A 172 -12.57 11.64 -42.03
C GLY A 172 -11.76 12.94 -41.88
N GLY A 173 -10.82 12.92 -40.96
CA GLY A 173 -9.78 13.93 -40.79
C GLY A 173 -8.62 13.26 -40.09
N GLY A 174 -7.45 13.21 -40.73
CA GLY A 174 -6.25 12.59 -40.20
C GLY A 174 -5.73 13.37 -38.99
N GLY A 175 -6.31 13.12 -37.83
CA GLY A 175 -5.73 13.45 -36.54
C GLY A 175 -4.97 12.23 -36.03
N GLY A 176 -3.70 12.41 -35.69
CA GLY A 176 -2.90 11.42 -34.98
C GLY A 176 -3.50 11.18 -33.60
N GLY A 177 -4.57 10.38 -33.53
CA GLY A 177 -5.20 10.05 -32.27
C GLY A 177 -4.24 9.19 -31.46
N GLY A 178 -3.85 9.70 -30.29
CA GLY A 178 -3.12 8.96 -29.25
C GLY A 178 -3.85 7.66 -28.94
N GLY A 179 -3.50 6.60 -29.67
CA GLY A 179 -4.11 5.29 -29.50
C GLY A 179 -3.63 4.74 -28.16
N VAL A 180 -4.58 4.44 -27.27
CA VAL A 180 -4.29 3.70 -26.02
C VAL A 180 -3.34 2.55 -26.34
N VAL A 181 -2.16 2.54 -25.74
CA VAL A 181 -1.19 1.47 -25.95
C VAL A 181 -1.78 0.19 -25.39
N VAL A 182 -2.18 -0.73 -26.27
CA VAL A 182 -2.75 -2.02 -25.87
C VAL A 182 -1.65 -3.08 -25.92
N CYS A 183 -1.54 -3.90 -24.87
CA CYS A 183 -0.66 -5.06 -24.87
C CYS A 183 -1.04 -6.00 -26.03
N ARG A 184 -0.13 -6.20 -26.99
CA ARG A 184 -0.36 -7.03 -28.19
C ARG A 184 -0.79 -8.47 -27.88
N ARG A 185 -0.42 -8.99 -26.69
CA ARG A 185 -0.72 -10.37 -26.28
C ARG A 185 -2.08 -10.52 -25.60
N THR A 186 -2.48 -9.56 -24.77
CA THR A 186 -3.69 -9.66 -23.95
C THR A 186 -4.85 -8.82 -24.49
N GLY A 187 -4.57 -7.84 -25.34
CA GLY A 187 -5.57 -6.87 -25.78
C GLY A 187 -6.00 -5.87 -24.68
N ILE A 188 -5.27 -5.83 -23.56
CA ILE A 188 -5.56 -4.96 -22.42
C ILE A 188 -4.72 -3.68 -22.52
N PRO A 189 -5.31 -2.48 -22.31
CA PRO A 189 -4.59 -1.23 -22.17
C PRO A 189 -3.45 -1.36 -21.17
N CYS A 190 -2.27 -0.94 -21.57
CA CYS A 190 -1.15 -0.79 -20.68
C CYS A 190 -1.28 0.54 -19.94
N GLU A 191 -0.99 0.52 -18.65
CA GLU A 191 -0.90 1.72 -17.83
C GLU A 191 0.34 2.52 -18.26
N SER A 192 0.18 3.80 -18.59
CA SER A 192 1.32 4.71 -18.76
C SER A 192 1.91 5.08 -17.39
N PHE A 193 3.24 5.07 -17.29
CA PHE A 193 3.94 5.56 -16.10
C PHE A 193 4.42 7.00 -16.36
N PRO A 194 4.27 7.93 -15.39
CA PRO A 194 3.63 7.77 -14.08
C PRO A 194 2.12 8.07 -14.09
N GLY A 195 1.61 8.72 -15.14
CA GLY A 195 0.27 9.35 -15.18
C GLY A 195 -0.90 8.39 -14.91
N ASP A 196 -1.04 7.31 -15.66
CA ASP A 196 -2.16 6.38 -15.45
C ASP A 196 -2.07 5.66 -14.09
N TYR A 197 -0.86 5.38 -13.61
CA TYR A 197 -0.64 4.83 -12.26
C TYR A 197 -1.14 5.77 -11.17
N ILE A 198 -0.81 7.06 -11.28
CA ILE A 198 -1.27 8.10 -10.36
C ILE A 198 -2.79 8.19 -10.36
N ARG A 199 -3.43 8.19 -11.54
CA ARG A 199 -4.91 8.17 -11.67
C ARG A 199 -5.52 6.90 -11.06
N ARG A 200 -4.88 5.75 -11.21
CA ARG A 200 -5.32 4.50 -10.56
C ARG A 200 -5.28 4.63 -9.05
N MET A 201 -4.20 5.15 -8.49
CA MET A 201 -4.07 5.35 -7.04
C MET A 201 -5.09 6.35 -6.49
N GLU A 202 -5.39 7.44 -7.23
CA GLU A 202 -6.45 8.39 -6.88
C GLU A 202 -7.83 7.72 -6.78
N ARG A 203 -8.21 6.96 -7.82
CA ARG A 203 -9.48 6.22 -7.84
C ARG A 203 -9.53 5.18 -6.73
N PHE A 204 -8.41 4.49 -6.49
CA PHE A 204 -8.31 3.52 -5.41
C PHE A 204 -8.49 4.17 -4.03
N ALA A 205 -7.90 5.35 -3.80
CA ALA A 205 -8.08 6.12 -2.58
C ALA A 205 -9.55 6.45 -2.32
N ALA A 206 -10.28 6.95 -3.32
CA ALA A 206 -11.71 7.27 -3.20
C ALA A 206 -12.56 6.07 -2.76
N VAL A 207 -12.24 4.87 -3.24
CA VAL A 207 -12.96 3.65 -2.84
C VAL A 207 -12.58 3.23 -1.42
N LEU A 208 -11.31 3.37 -1.02
CA LEU A 208 -10.89 3.10 0.35
C LEU A 208 -11.66 3.98 1.33
N GLU A 209 -11.78 5.27 1.01
CA GLU A 209 -12.53 6.25 1.80
C GLU A 209 -14.00 5.88 1.94
N GLY A 210 -14.65 5.41 0.87
CA GLY A 210 -16.06 4.98 0.95
C GLY A 210 -16.28 3.63 1.63
N THR A 211 -15.30 2.71 1.58
CA THR A 211 -15.51 1.29 1.96
C THR A 211 -15.05 0.96 3.38
N TYR A 212 -14.02 1.66 3.87
CA TYR A 212 -13.30 1.29 5.11
C TYR A 212 -13.39 2.33 6.23
N VAL A 213 -14.42 3.19 6.20
CA VAL A 213 -14.72 4.11 7.32
C VAL A 213 -14.86 3.34 8.64
N GLY A 214 -14.19 3.84 9.68
CA GLY A 214 -14.19 3.28 11.03
C GLY A 214 -13.41 1.98 11.17
N LYS A 215 -12.65 1.57 10.14
CA LYS A 215 -11.88 0.31 10.14
C LYS A 215 -10.38 0.57 10.19
N THR A 216 -9.65 -0.43 10.66
CA THR A 216 -8.21 -0.52 10.51
C THR A 216 -7.91 -1.50 9.38
N ILE A 217 -7.15 -1.09 8.38
CA ILE A 217 -6.74 -1.98 7.28
C ILE A 217 -5.23 -1.97 7.10
N ILE A 218 -4.69 -3.12 6.67
CA ILE A 218 -3.28 -3.28 6.29
C ILE A 218 -3.24 -3.59 4.81
N LEU A 219 -2.49 -2.78 4.06
CA LEU A 219 -2.35 -2.84 2.62
C LEU A 219 -0.90 -3.21 2.29
N PHE A 220 -0.68 -4.28 1.52
CA PHE A 220 0.64 -4.66 1.05
C PHE A 220 0.82 -4.30 -0.41
N SER A 221 1.88 -3.55 -0.72
CA SER A 221 2.09 -2.97 -2.04
C SER A 221 3.57 -2.68 -2.35
N HIS A 222 3.81 -1.74 -3.27
CA HIS A 222 5.10 -1.47 -3.90
C HIS A 222 5.58 -0.05 -3.61
N ALA A 223 6.79 0.28 -4.07
CA ALA A 223 7.38 1.58 -3.78
C ALA A 223 6.61 2.74 -4.41
N ALA A 224 6.11 2.56 -5.64
CA ALA A 224 5.30 3.55 -6.35
C ALA A 224 4.01 3.93 -5.62
N SER A 225 3.55 3.09 -4.69
CA SER A 225 2.33 3.34 -3.92
C SER A 225 2.45 4.46 -2.89
N VAL A 226 3.58 5.18 -2.83
CA VAL A 226 3.61 6.53 -2.24
C VAL A 226 2.58 7.45 -2.89
N ALA A 227 2.18 7.20 -4.14
CA ALA A 227 1.06 7.90 -4.79
C ALA A 227 -0.28 7.66 -4.10
N LEU A 228 -0.53 6.47 -3.54
CA LEU A 228 -1.74 6.24 -2.75
C LEU A 228 -1.72 7.05 -1.45
N VAL A 229 -0.55 7.18 -0.81
CA VAL A 229 -0.40 8.01 0.39
C VAL A 229 -0.67 9.47 0.04
N ALA A 230 -0.04 9.99 -1.02
CA ALA A 230 -0.23 11.36 -1.48
C ALA A 230 -1.69 11.66 -1.85
N ALA A 231 -2.38 10.72 -2.52
CA ALA A 231 -3.80 10.82 -2.84
C ALA A 231 -4.67 10.92 -1.58
N LEU A 232 -4.48 10.02 -0.62
CA LEU A 232 -5.25 10.00 0.63
C LEU A 232 -5.01 11.25 1.48
N THR A 233 -3.79 11.78 1.49
CA THR A 233 -3.41 12.97 2.28
C THR A 233 -3.54 14.28 1.51
N ARG A 234 -3.95 14.24 0.23
CA ARG A 234 -4.00 15.38 -0.70
C ARG A 234 -2.72 16.23 -0.68
N CYS A 235 -1.57 15.57 -0.78
CA CYS A 235 -0.26 16.22 -0.68
C CYS A 235 0.62 15.99 -1.91
N SER A 236 1.76 16.67 -1.96
CA SER A 236 2.76 16.48 -3.01
C SER A 236 3.45 15.12 -2.87
N LEU A 237 3.86 14.55 -4.00
CA LEU A 237 4.74 13.38 -4.07
C LEU A 237 6.20 13.71 -3.71
N ARG A 238 6.57 15.00 -3.69
CA ARG A 238 7.97 15.44 -3.49
C ARG A 238 8.52 14.93 -2.15
N GLY A 239 9.69 14.28 -2.23
CA GLY A 239 10.40 13.76 -1.07
C GLY A 239 9.79 12.51 -0.43
N MET A 240 8.66 12.00 -0.93
CA MET A 240 8.09 10.75 -0.44
C MET A 240 8.98 9.59 -0.86
N LYS A 241 9.26 8.68 0.07
CA LYS A 241 10.05 7.46 -0.17
C LYS A 241 9.41 6.32 0.60
N PHE A 242 9.52 5.11 0.06
CA PHE A 242 9.00 3.91 0.67
C PHE A 242 10.11 2.88 0.83
N ALA A 243 10.59 2.68 2.05
CA ALA A 243 11.61 1.69 2.37
C ALA A 243 11.08 0.26 2.17
N PRO A 244 11.93 -0.73 1.89
CA PRO A 244 11.55 -2.15 1.91
C PRO A 244 10.99 -2.49 3.29
N CYS A 245 9.84 -3.15 3.37
CA CYS A 245 9.14 -3.34 4.65
C CYS A 245 8.85 -2.04 5.43
N GLY A 246 8.97 -0.86 4.81
CA GLY A 246 8.55 0.40 5.41
C GLY A 246 7.05 0.39 5.67
N ILE A 247 6.59 1.24 6.59
CA ILE A 247 5.18 1.34 6.97
C ILE A 247 4.76 2.80 6.95
N TYR A 248 3.81 3.13 6.08
CA TYR A 248 3.03 4.35 6.20
C TYR A 248 1.83 4.10 7.10
N GLU A 249 1.69 4.87 8.18
CA GLU A 249 0.49 4.88 9.02
C GLU A 249 -0.31 6.16 8.74
N LEU A 250 -1.57 5.98 8.32
CA LEU A 250 -2.53 7.07 8.13
C LEU A 250 -3.71 6.90 9.09
N ALA A 251 -4.28 8.01 9.51
CA ALA A 251 -5.51 8.03 10.28
C ALA A 251 -6.46 9.13 9.83
N ARG A 252 -7.76 8.85 9.90
CA ARG A 252 -8.82 9.82 9.63
C ARG A 252 -9.96 9.58 10.60
N ARG A 253 -10.54 10.65 11.15
CA ARG A 253 -11.71 10.52 12.02
C ARG A 253 -12.94 10.17 11.17
N VAL A 254 -13.87 9.42 11.74
CA VAL A 254 -15.08 8.98 11.02
C VAL A 254 -16.03 10.13 10.71
N ASP A 255 -16.00 11.19 11.52
CA ASP A 255 -16.79 12.42 11.38
C ASP A 255 -16.10 13.50 10.54
N ASP A 256 -14.93 13.20 9.97
CA ASP A 256 -14.13 14.15 9.21
C ASP A 256 -14.15 13.81 7.72
N ASP A 257 -14.66 14.74 6.91
CA ASP A 257 -14.66 14.67 5.44
C ASP A 257 -13.33 15.13 4.81
N GLY A 258 -12.38 15.57 5.64
CA GLY A 258 -11.06 16.03 5.26
C GLY A 258 -10.12 14.93 4.77
N PRO A 259 -8.91 15.33 4.33
CA PRO A 259 -7.86 14.40 3.93
C PRO A 259 -7.39 13.53 5.11
N TRP A 260 -6.79 12.39 4.80
CA TRP A 260 -6.14 11.58 5.82
C TRP A 260 -4.96 12.30 6.44
N THR A 261 -4.76 12.11 7.74
CA THR A 261 -3.57 12.59 8.44
C THR A 261 -2.48 11.52 8.39
N LEU A 262 -1.29 11.90 7.94
CA LEU A 262 -0.10 11.04 8.02
C LEU A 262 0.41 10.99 9.48
N ILE A 263 0.40 9.81 10.09
CA ILE A 263 0.85 9.58 11.47
C ILE A 263 2.33 9.20 11.51
N SER A 264 2.76 8.34 10.59
CA SER A 264 4.15 7.89 10.47
C SER A 264 4.52 7.65 9.01
N GLY A 265 5.70 8.09 8.59
CA GLY A 265 6.20 7.92 7.23
C GLY A 265 6.85 6.56 6.99
N GLY A 266 6.66 5.99 5.80
CA GLY A 266 7.23 4.71 5.38
C GLY A 266 8.62 4.79 4.74
N GLY A 267 9.30 5.94 4.80
CA GLY A 267 10.62 6.15 4.21
C GLY A 267 11.77 5.43 4.91
N CYS A 268 11.52 4.84 6.08
CA CYS A 268 12.49 4.09 6.88
C CYS A 268 11.81 2.89 7.56
N ASN A 269 12.60 1.85 7.86
CA ASN A 269 12.14 0.64 8.55
C ASN A 269 13.01 0.29 9.78
N SER A 270 13.98 1.12 10.15
CA SER A 270 14.97 0.80 11.20
C SER A 270 14.38 0.63 12.60
N THR A 271 13.12 1.04 12.80
CA THR A 271 12.40 0.88 14.07
C THR A 271 11.96 -0.56 14.32
N HIS A 272 11.90 -1.40 13.28
CA HIS A 272 11.36 -2.76 13.39
C HIS A 272 12.09 -3.79 12.52
N VAL A 273 12.82 -3.36 11.50
CA VAL A 273 13.67 -4.25 10.69
C VAL A 273 15.11 -4.22 11.20
N THR A 274 15.63 -5.38 11.58
CA THR A 274 16.97 -5.50 12.18
C THR A 274 18.09 -5.45 11.15
N VAL A 275 17.85 -5.99 9.95
CA VAL A 275 18.85 -6.09 8.87
C VAL A 275 18.26 -5.58 7.57
N ASN A 276 18.98 -4.65 6.94
CA ASN A 276 18.63 -4.08 5.65
C ASN A 276 19.57 -4.56 4.55
N SER A 277 18.99 -4.77 3.37
CA SER A 277 19.75 -5.07 2.15
C SER A 277 20.38 -3.80 1.59
N HIS A 278 21.57 -3.91 1.00
CA HIS A 278 22.19 -2.80 0.27
C HIS A 278 21.58 -2.57 -1.12
N THR A 279 20.84 -3.57 -1.63
CA THR A 279 20.33 -3.59 -3.00
C THR A 279 18.88 -3.11 -3.10
N THR A 280 18.03 -3.43 -2.11
CA THR A 280 16.68 -2.86 -2.05
C THR A 280 16.69 -1.57 -1.24
N ARG A 281 16.49 -0.43 -1.90
CA ARG A 281 16.56 0.91 -1.28
C ARG A 281 15.19 1.57 -1.17
N PRO A 282 15.01 2.54 -0.26
CA PRO A 282 13.85 3.44 -0.30
C PRO A 282 13.72 4.07 -1.68
N TRP A 283 12.52 4.03 -2.24
CA TRP A 283 12.22 4.58 -3.56
C TRP A 283 10.93 5.39 -3.52
N GLY A 284 10.82 6.38 -4.39
CA GLY A 284 9.64 7.22 -4.60
C GLY A 284 9.92 8.13 -5.79
N PHE A 285 8.86 8.71 -6.35
CA PHE A 285 8.93 9.51 -7.58
C PHE A 285 9.97 10.64 -7.50
N ALA A 286 10.60 10.91 -8.64
CA ALA A 286 11.48 12.04 -8.89
C ALA A 286 10.83 12.98 -9.93
N GLU A 287 11.32 14.22 -10.03
CA GLU A 287 10.81 15.19 -11.02
C GLU A 287 10.94 14.65 -12.44
N GLY A 288 12.09 14.07 -12.78
CA GLY A 288 12.33 13.46 -14.09
C GLY A 288 11.46 12.24 -14.44
N ASP A 289 10.66 11.71 -13.51
CA ASP A 289 9.67 10.70 -13.87
C ASP A 289 8.49 11.30 -14.66
N PHE A 290 8.32 12.63 -14.64
CA PHE A 290 7.21 13.35 -15.28
C PHE A 290 7.62 14.08 -16.57
N ASP A 291 8.92 14.18 -16.85
CA ASP A 291 9.49 14.95 -17.97
C ASP A 291 9.41 14.18 -19.32
N ASN A 292 8.36 13.40 -19.58
CA ASN A 292 8.19 12.70 -20.87
C ASN A 292 7.72 13.69 -21.96
N ASP A 293 8.66 14.52 -22.41
CA ASP A 293 8.50 15.67 -23.33
C ASP A 293 8.29 15.31 -24.82
N GLU A 294 8.07 14.03 -25.18
CA GLU A 294 7.97 13.66 -26.61
C GLU A 294 6.56 13.79 -27.22
N ASP A 295 5.51 13.87 -26.39
CA ASP A 295 4.13 14.04 -26.84
C ASP A 295 3.56 15.36 -26.26
N GLU A 296 3.40 16.40 -27.10
CA GLU A 296 3.04 17.79 -26.74
C GLU A 296 1.69 17.98 -26.00
N GLU A 297 0.98 16.92 -25.64
CA GLU A 297 -0.23 16.99 -24.82
C GLU A 297 0.11 16.79 -23.34
N ASP A 298 0.52 17.88 -22.68
CA ASP A 298 0.64 17.95 -21.21
C ASP A 298 -0.70 17.55 -20.57
N ASP A 299 -0.77 16.33 -20.03
CA ASP A 299 -1.96 15.82 -19.34
C ASP A 299 -2.11 16.42 -17.93
N GLY A 300 -1.27 17.40 -17.59
CA GLY A 300 -1.26 18.12 -16.33
C GLY A 300 -0.72 17.28 -15.18
N MET A 301 -0.05 16.15 -15.44
CA MET A 301 0.53 15.32 -14.39
C MET A 301 1.85 15.89 -13.91
N ASP A 302 1.90 16.26 -12.64
CA ASP A 302 3.13 16.68 -11.98
C ASP A 302 3.20 16.15 -10.53
N MET A 303 4.31 16.41 -9.86
CA MET A 303 4.54 16.00 -8.48
C MET A 303 3.55 16.60 -7.46
N ASP A 304 2.79 17.63 -7.86
CA ASP A 304 1.80 18.34 -7.06
C ASP A 304 0.35 18.03 -7.47
N TYR A 305 0.15 17.06 -8.39
CA TYR A 305 -1.16 16.64 -8.92
C TYR A 305 -2.23 16.51 -7.82
N PHE A 306 -1.96 15.73 -6.77
CA PHE A 306 -2.92 15.45 -5.70
C PHE A 306 -3.25 16.64 -4.78
N ARG A 307 -2.50 17.75 -4.85
CA ARG A 307 -2.86 18.97 -4.12
C ARG A 307 -3.98 19.74 -4.80
N ARG A 308 -4.18 19.51 -6.10
CA ARG A 308 -5.15 20.23 -6.93
C ARG A 308 -6.50 19.51 -7.02
N THR A 309 -6.53 18.23 -6.69
CA THR A 309 -7.71 17.34 -6.69
C THR A 309 -8.40 17.33 -5.33
#